data_AF-A0A914KNS4-F1
#
_entry.id   AF-A0A914KNS4-F1
#
_cell.length_a   1.000
_cell.length_b   1.000
_cell.length_c   1.000
_cell.angle_alpha   90.00
_cell.angle_beta   90.00
_cell.angle_gamma   90.00
#
_symmetry.space_group_name_H-M   'P 1'
#
loop_
_entity.id
_entity.type
_entity.pdbx_description
1 polymer ?
#
loop_
_entity_poly.entity_id
_entity_poly.type
_entity_poly.pdbx_seq_one_letter_code
_entity_poly.pdbx_strand_id
1 'polypeptide(L)'
;MLAAKIVAMCHTTKTTISSIDSNKLNLILNKIQKELPNCENSIKLTIQLLLDASKGDWSKINILEQIPDKAECFAILASILIERREFDILSSLCSIIQPKQKFYQHPILWNPFLNFLEEFNNTNQCKELLELFMEQIVSLGKTITSEEFKCIQTALSYYKDWKVEEATISKETLECSICKEKLPEQKPLDNEQFLKLRDAFREHLQDGLSNRISGENTANQRFYKTLDNLIIQTKSLKNSKPLIVDGLNLARGVYRHERFPYFNKIIVEMIEKKFFPILIISKTPFTYFYQNKLQKLPNVKLFGIEKEFKSKSEINRKYSTQDDLFAINSALYLGPNTHLLSNDNFVDHIGSSHFLPEIAPLFKIWRETRCISFIPEETGEEKFLKLPNPFYAQIQGDALRGYHIFVKDKTDDKLNHVKEELVYCIRTK
;
A
#
# COMPACT_ATOMS: atom_id res chain seq x y z
N MET A 1 3.52 18.33 -17.26
CA MET A 1 4.47 18.80 -18.33
C MET A 1 4.78 20.30 -18.21
N LEU A 2 3.82 21.13 -17.77
CA LEU A 2 4.00 22.55 -17.51
C LEU A 2 4.78 22.81 -16.21
N ALA A 3 4.47 22.10 -15.13
CA ALA A 3 5.29 22.13 -13.92
C ALA A 3 6.74 21.73 -14.23
N ALA A 4 6.94 20.71 -15.06
CA ALA A 4 8.26 20.35 -15.56
C ALA A 4 8.92 21.45 -16.42
N LYS A 5 8.17 22.29 -17.15
CA LYS A 5 8.71 23.45 -17.87
C LYS A 5 9.04 24.63 -16.93
N ILE A 6 8.21 24.91 -15.93
CA ILE A 6 8.49 25.94 -14.90
C ILE A 6 9.70 25.49 -14.06
N VAL A 7 9.71 24.24 -13.59
CA VAL A 7 10.83 23.60 -12.87
C VAL A 7 12.07 23.52 -13.75
N ALA A 8 11.97 23.13 -15.02
CA ALA A 8 13.11 23.12 -15.95
C ALA A 8 13.64 24.53 -16.22
N MET A 9 12.77 25.55 -16.34
CA MET A 9 13.19 26.94 -16.51
C MET A 9 13.88 27.48 -15.26
N CYS A 10 13.39 27.13 -14.06
CA CYS A 10 14.08 27.43 -12.78
C CYS A 10 15.42 26.68 -12.65
N HIS A 11 15.49 25.42 -13.10
CA HIS A 11 16.72 24.62 -13.13
C HIS A 11 17.75 25.16 -14.13
N THR A 12 17.33 25.60 -15.33
CA THR A 12 18.25 26.16 -16.34
C THR A 12 18.90 27.47 -15.91
N THR A 13 18.25 28.24 -15.02
CA THR A 13 18.84 29.46 -14.44
C THR A 13 19.74 29.17 -13.21
N LYS A 14 20.06 27.90 -12.90
CA LYS A 14 20.74 27.45 -11.67
C LYS A 14 20.10 28.02 -10.39
N THR A 15 18.81 28.38 -10.46
CA THR A 15 18.08 28.95 -9.35
C THR A 15 17.24 27.82 -8.81
N THR A 16 17.70 27.17 -7.75
CA THR A 16 16.84 26.31 -6.93
C THR A 16 15.57 27.09 -6.65
N ILE A 17 14.38 26.52 -6.86
CA ILE A 17 13.11 27.24 -6.59
C ILE A 17 13.13 27.84 -5.17
N SER A 18 13.84 27.18 -4.25
CA SER A 18 14.16 27.62 -2.89
C SER A 18 15.07 28.87 -2.75
N SER A 19 15.34 29.57 -3.86
CA SER A 19 16.25 30.72 -3.93
C SER A 19 15.76 31.79 -4.91
N ILE A 20 14.56 31.60 -5.46
CA ILE A 20 13.97 32.55 -6.38
C ILE A 20 13.37 33.66 -5.54
N ASP A 21 14.13 34.76 -5.41
CA ASP A 21 13.61 36.05 -4.98
C ASP A 21 12.21 36.27 -5.59
N SER A 22 11.22 36.56 -4.74
CA SER A 22 9.85 36.87 -5.13
C SER A 22 9.76 37.84 -6.32
N ASN A 23 10.70 38.78 -6.45
CA ASN A 23 10.80 39.70 -7.59
C ASN A 23 11.23 39.00 -8.89
N LYS A 24 12.17 38.05 -8.82
CA LYS A 24 12.58 37.21 -9.95
C LYS A 24 11.47 36.23 -10.36
N LEU A 25 10.77 35.64 -9.40
CA LEU A 25 9.61 34.78 -9.69
C LEU A 25 8.53 35.57 -10.41
N ASN A 26 8.21 36.77 -9.92
CA ASN A 26 7.29 37.69 -10.57
C ASN A 26 7.71 38.06 -11.99
N LEU A 27 9.00 38.36 -12.20
CA LEU A 27 9.55 38.65 -13.53
C LEU A 27 9.37 37.47 -14.50
N ILE A 28 9.69 36.25 -14.06
CA ILE A 28 9.55 35.03 -14.88
C ILE A 28 8.08 34.76 -15.19
N LEU A 29 7.20 34.78 -14.18
CA LEU A 29 5.77 34.51 -14.36
C LEU A 29 5.08 35.56 -15.24
N ASN A 30 5.41 36.85 -15.08
CA ASN A 30 4.89 37.91 -15.94
C ASN A 30 5.37 37.76 -17.40
N LYS A 31 6.62 37.32 -17.61
CA LYS A 31 7.16 37.04 -18.95
C LYS A 31 6.42 35.88 -19.60
N ILE A 32 6.21 34.78 -18.86
CA ILE A 32 5.44 33.62 -19.31
C ILE A 32 3.99 34.01 -19.65
N GLN A 33 3.33 34.81 -18.81
CA GLN A 33 1.95 35.26 -19.05
C GLN A 33 1.83 36.11 -20.34
N LYS A 34 2.85 36.93 -20.63
CA LYS A 34 2.90 37.73 -21.87
C LYS A 34 3.23 36.91 -23.12
N GLU A 35 4.07 35.89 -23.00
CA GLU A 35 4.48 35.02 -24.11
C GLU A 35 3.44 33.92 -24.43
N LEU A 36 2.47 33.70 -23.54
CA LEU A 36 1.46 32.64 -23.65
C LEU A 36 0.00 33.15 -23.61
N PRO A 37 -0.41 34.09 -24.47
CA PRO A 37 -1.76 34.68 -24.43
C PRO A 37 -2.88 33.65 -24.70
N ASN A 38 -2.60 32.59 -25.46
CA ASN A 38 -3.55 31.58 -25.92
C ASN A 38 -3.49 30.24 -25.16
N CYS A 39 -2.92 30.21 -23.95
CA CYS A 39 -2.86 28.97 -23.18
C CYS A 39 -4.21 28.55 -22.58
N GLU A 40 -4.34 27.24 -22.36
CA GLU A 40 -5.45 26.61 -21.64
C GLU A 40 -5.71 27.30 -20.29
N ASN A 41 -6.98 27.38 -19.88
CA ASN A 41 -7.40 28.06 -18.65
C ASN A 41 -6.65 27.55 -17.40
N SER A 42 -6.33 26.26 -17.33
CA SER A 42 -5.55 25.64 -16.27
C SER A 42 -4.17 26.29 -16.07
N ILE A 43 -3.49 26.66 -17.16
CA ILE A 43 -2.17 27.29 -17.15
C ILE A 43 -2.26 28.73 -16.60
N LYS A 44 -3.29 29.46 -17.04
CA LYS A 44 -3.56 30.82 -16.58
C LYS A 44 -3.87 30.84 -15.08
N LEU A 45 -4.66 29.89 -14.60
CA LEU A 45 -4.98 29.74 -13.19
C LEU A 45 -3.74 29.44 -12.35
N THR A 46 -2.87 28.51 -12.79
CA THR A 46 -1.61 28.20 -12.08
C THR A 46 -0.68 29.40 -12.00
N ILE A 47 -0.47 30.12 -13.12
CA ILE A 47 0.40 31.30 -13.14
C ILE A 47 -0.17 32.40 -12.23
N GLN A 48 -1.48 32.65 -12.32
CA GLN A 48 -2.13 33.66 -11.50
C GLN A 48 -2.04 33.31 -10.01
N LEU A 49 -2.25 32.04 -9.64
CA LEU A 49 -2.14 31.60 -8.26
C LEU A 49 -0.72 31.79 -7.71
N LEU A 50 0.31 31.46 -8.49
CA LEU A 50 1.70 31.69 -8.11
C LEU A 50 2.06 33.19 -8.02
N LEU A 51 1.48 34.03 -8.89
CA LEU A 51 1.64 35.49 -8.87
C LEU A 51 0.91 36.16 -7.69
N ASP A 52 -0.26 35.65 -7.32
CA ASP A 52 -1.01 36.13 -6.16
C ASP A 52 -0.24 35.71 -4.89
N ALA A 53 0.18 34.45 -4.81
CA ALA A 53 1.02 33.93 -3.73
C ALA A 53 2.35 34.68 -3.58
N SER A 54 3.06 34.98 -4.68
CA SER A 54 4.31 35.75 -4.63
C SER A 54 4.11 37.20 -4.14
N LYS A 55 2.89 37.73 -4.14
CA LYS A 55 2.53 39.03 -3.55
C LYS A 55 1.96 38.93 -2.14
N GLY A 56 1.79 37.70 -1.62
CA GLY A 56 1.18 37.44 -0.32
C GLY A 56 -0.36 37.45 -0.36
N ASP A 57 -0.97 37.41 -1.55
CA ASP A 57 -2.42 37.24 -1.69
C ASP A 57 -2.77 35.75 -1.76
N TRP A 58 -3.35 35.26 -0.67
CA TRP A 58 -3.76 33.86 -0.51
C TRP A 58 -5.28 33.67 -0.63
N SER A 59 -6.04 34.72 -0.94
CA SER A 59 -7.52 34.71 -0.99
C SER A 59 -8.09 33.67 -1.98
N LYS A 60 -7.28 33.25 -2.94
CA LYS A 60 -7.64 32.32 -4.01
C LYS A 60 -6.98 30.95 -3.91
N ILE A 61 -6.43 30.59 -2.76
CA ILE A 61 -5.70 29.32 -2.57
C ILE A 61 -6.55 28.08 -2.91
N ASN A 62 -7.87 28.16 -2.71
CA ASN A 62 -8.83 27.10 -3.03
C ASN A 62 -8.94 26.79 -4.54
N ILE A 63 -8.47 27.69 -5.43
CA ILE A 63 -8.43 27.43 -6.87
C ILE A 63 -7.51 26.24 -7.20
N LEU A 64 -6.58 25.89 -6.31
CA LEU A 64 -5.67 24.76 -6.47
C LEU A 64 -6.39 23.44 -6.75
N GLU A 65 -7.60 23.22 -6.23
CA GLU A 65 -8.39 22.01 -6.49
C GLU A 65 -8.71 21.81 -7.99
N GLN A 66 -8.79 22.92 -8.73
CA GLN A 66 -9.16 22.98 -10.14
C GLN A 66 -7.94 22.83 -11.07
N ILE A 67 -6.72 22.78 -10.52
CA ILE A 67 -5.48 22.69 -11.28
C ILE A 67 -5.16 21.20 -11.58
N PRO A 68 -4.93 20.82 -12.86
CA PRO A 68 -4.57 19.44 -13.22
C PRO A 68 -3.26 18.96 -12.59
N ASP A 69 -2.22 19.81 -12.59
CA ASP A 69 -0.89 19.57 -12.00
C ASP A 69 -0.81 20.14 -10.55
N LYS A 70 -1.88 19.94 -9.74
CA LYS A 70 -1.98 20.56 -8.40
C LYS A 70 -0.92 20.11 -7.41
N ALA A 71 -0.35 18.92 -7.58
CA ALA A 71 0.68 18.39 -6.69
C ALA A 71 2.01 19.18 -6.80
N GLU A 72 2.44 19.50 -8.01
CA GLU A 72 3.62 20.33 -8.25
C GLU A 72 3.36 21.80 -7.92
N CYS A 73 2.17 22.31 -8.23
CA CYS A 73 1.80 23.68 -7.86
C CYS A 73 1.81 23.85 -6.33
N PHE A 74 1.27 22.88 -5.60
CA PHE A 74 1.36 22.80 -4.16
C PHE A 74 2.78 22.79 -3.64
N ALA A 75 3.67 21.98 -4.22
CA ALA A 75 5.06 21.93 -3.78
C ALA A 75 5.74 23.29 -3.89
N ILE A 76 5.45 24.07 -4.93
CA ILE A 76 5.98 25.43 -5.08
C ILE A 76 5.37 26.38 -4.05
N LEU A 77 4.05 26.37 -3.88
CA LEU A 77 3.36 27.23 -2.91
C LEU A 77 3.81 26.94 -1.48
N ALA A 78 3.96 25.67 -1.13
CA ALA A 78 4.46 25.24 0.17
C ALA A 78 5.90 25.70 0.40
N SER A 79 6.80 25.61 -0.58
CA SER A 79 8.15 26.19 -0.47
C SER A 79 8.12 27.69 -0.15
N ILE A 80 7.28 28.46 -0.86
CA ILE A 80 7.13 29.91 -0.64
C ILE A 80 6.64 30.18 0.80
N LEU A 81 5.65 29.42 1.26
CA LEU A 81 5.08 29.58 2.61
C LEU A 81 6.09 29.23 3.72
N ILE A 82 6.92 28.20 3.51
CA ILE A 82 8.02 27.85 4.45
C ILE A 82 9.02 29.01 4.54
N GLU A 83 9.48 29.51 3.40
CA GLU A 83 10.45 30.62 3.35
C GLU A 83 9.90 31.90 4.01
N ARG A 84 8.61 32.15 3.85
CA ARG A 84 7.90 33.30 4.45
C ARG A 84 7.45 33.09 5.89
N ARG A 85 7.52 31.86 6.40
CA ARG A 85 7.08 31.50 7.76
C ARG A 85 5.58 31.70 7.97
N GLU A 86 4.79 31.49 6.93
CA GLU A 86 3.34 31.65 6.93
C GLU A 86 2.65 30.29 7.19
N PHE A 87 2.88 29.70 8.37
CA PHE A 87 2.49 28.32 8.66
C PHE A 87 0.99 28.08 8.83
N ASP A 88 0.23 29.08 9.28
CA ASP A 88 -1.24 29.00 9.32
C ASP A 88 -1.84 28.79 7.91
N ILE A 89 -1.24 29.46 6.92
CA ILE A 89 -1.62 29.35 5.52
C ILE A 89 -1.11 28.03 4.95
N LEU A 90 0.09 27.59 5.34
CA LEU A 90 0.60 26.26 4.96
C LEU A 90 -0.29 25.13 5.47
N SER A 91 -0.79 25.22 6.70
CA SER A 91 -1.73 24.27 7.28
C SER A 91 -3.05 24.23 6.50
N SER A 92 -3.56 25.41 6.15
CA SER A 92 -4.74 25.55 5.28
C SER A 92 -4.50 24.93 3.89
N LEU A 93 -3.34 25.19 3.29
CA LEU A 93 -2.93 24.64 2.00
C LEU A 93 -2.85 23.10 2.03
N CYS A 94 -2.29 22.54 3.10
CA CYS A 94 -2.23 21.08 3.32
C CYS A 94 -3.61 20.43 3.43
N SER A 95 -4.63 21.18 3.87
CA SER A 95 -6.01 20.69 4.00
C SER A 95 -6.76 20.63 2.66
N ILE A 96 -6.33 21.42 1.66
CA ILE A 96 -6.93 21.47 0.31
C ILE A 96 -6.55 20.24 -0.53
N ILE A 97 -5.45 19.57 -0.19
CA ILE A 97 -4.91 18.47 -1.01
C ILE A 97 -5.18 17.12 -0.38
N GLN A 98 -5.65 16.18 -1.23
CA GLN A 98 -5.91 14.82 -0.79
C GLN A 98 -4.63 14.14 -0.26
N PRO A 99 -4.74 13.25 0.75
CA PRO A 99 -3.63 12.54 1.37
C PRO A 99 -2.59 11.93 0.43
N LYS A 100 -3.01 11.51 -0.77
CA LYS A 100 -2.14 10.85 -1.75
C LYS A 100 -1.23 11.79 -2.56
N GLN A 101 -1.29 13.11 -2.34
CA GLN A 101 -0.55 14.13 -3.11
C GLN A 101 0.24 15.09 -2.21
N LYS A 102 0.77 14.62 -1.07
CA LYS A 102 1.22 15.46 0.04
C LYS A 102 2.74 15.76 0.11
N PHE A 103 3.02 16.86 0.80
CA PHE A 103 4.26 17.59 1.09
C PHE A 103 5.59 16.82 1.00
N TYR A 104 5.73 15.72 1.72
CA TYR A 104 6.98 14.97 1.82
C TYR A 104 7.26 14.05 0.60
N GLN A 105 6.27 13.79 -0.27
CA GLN A 105 6.49 12.96 -1.47
C GLN A 105 7.16 13.74 -2.61
N HIS A 106 7.21 15.08 -2.53
CA HIS A 106 7.83 15.90 -3.56
C HIS A 106 9.30 16.16 -3.22
N PRO A 107 10.27 15.66 -4.01
CA PRO A 107 11.70 15.89 -3.79
C PRO A 107 12.08 17.37 -3.65
N ILE A 108 11.34 18.25 -4.32
CA ILE A 108 11.56 19.70 -4.32
C ILE A 108 11.32 20.33 -2.95
N LEU A 109 10.44 19.75 -2.11
CA LEU A 109 10.09 20.31 -0.81
C LEU A 109 11.09 19.97 0.29
N TRP A 110 11.85 18.88 0.15
CA TRP A 110 12.80 18.45 1.18
C TRP A 110 13.91 19.46 1.43
N ASN A 111 14.48 20.06 0.38
CA ASN A 111 15.56 21.03 0.54
C ASN A 111 15.10 22.32 1.27
N PRO A 112 14.03 23.03 0.82
CA PRO A 112 13.49 24.18 1.56
C PRO A 112 13.16 23.83 3.01
N PHE A 113 12.53 22.67 3.24
CA PHE A 113 12.14 22.22 4.58
C PHE A 113 13.37 21.97 5.48
N LEU A 114 14.33 21.15 5.03
CA LEU A 114 15.52 20.84 5.82
C LEU A 114 16.40 22.07 6.06
N ASN A 115 16.57 22.93 5.05
CA ASN A 115 17.31 24.18 5.20
C ASN A 115 16.66 25.09 6.25
N PHE A 116 15.32 25.19 6.25
CA PHE A 116 14.59 25.95 7.25
C PHE A 116 14.81 25.40 8.67
N LEU A 117 14.69 24.08 8.84
CA LEU A 117 14.92 23.44 10.15
C LEU A 117 16.36 23.62 10.64
N GLU A 118 17.33 23.61 9.73
CA GLU A 118 18.73 23.87 10.04
C GLU A 118 18.97 25.32 10.49
N GLU A 119 18.45 26.30 9.73
CA GLU A 119 18.63 27.73 10.00
C GLU A 119 17.91 28.17 11.29
N PHE A 120 16.72 27.64 11.54
CA PHE A 120 15.84 28.04 12.66
C PHE A 120 15.77 26.99 13.78
N ASN A 121 16.81 26.17 13.91
CA ASN A 121 16.91 25.11 14.91
C ASN A 121 16.61 25.61 16.34
N ASN A 122 15.81 24.85 17.10
CA ASN A 122 15.32 25.16 18.46
C ASN A 122 14.42 26.41 18.59
N THR A 123 13.79 26.88 17.50
CA THR A 123 12.73 27.90 17.58
C THR A 123 11.33 27.27 17.64
N ASN A 124 10.34 28.00 18.15
CA ASN A 124 8.94 27.58 18.09
C ASN A 124 8.47 27.39 16.63
N GLN A 125 8.98 28.21 15.70
CA GLN A 125 8.70 28.10 14.28
C GLN A 125 9.17 26.76 13.69
N CYS A 126 10.37 26.30 14.07
CA CYS A 126 10.88 24.98 13.70
C CYS A 126 9.99 23.86 14.26
N LYS A 127 9.53 23.99 15.50
CA LYS A 127 8.63 23.02 16.15
C LYS A 127 7.29 22.93 15.41
N GLU A 128 6.63 24.06 15.17
CA GLU A 128 5.35 24.15 14.47
C GLU A 128 5.42 23.51 13.08
N LEU A 129 6.47 23.83 12.31
CA LEU A 129 6.66 23.27 10.97
C LEU A 129 6.91 21.75 11.00
N LEU A 130 7.68 21.25 11.97
CA LEU A 130 7.96 19.83 12.15
C LEU A 130 6.72 19.06 12.60
N GLU A 131 5.91 19.63 13.50
CA GLU A 131 4.63 19.04 13.94
C GLU A 131 3.66 18.94 12.77
N LEU A 132 3.47 20.02 12.00
CA LEU A 132 2.65 20.03 10.79
C LEU A 132 3.12 18.95 9.81
N PHE A 133 4.43 18.83 9.60
CA PHE A 133 5.03 17.82 8.74
C PHE A 133 4.73 16.39 9.20
N MET A 134 4.88 16.11 10.49
CA MET A 134 4.60 14.80 11.07
C MET A 134 3.11 14.46 11.02
N GLU A 135 2.22 15.41 11.26
CA GLU A 135 0.77 15.24 11.08
C GLU A 135 0.41 14.88 9.63
N GLN A 136 1.04 15.55 8.65
CA GLN A 136 0.85 15.21 7.24
C GLN A 136 1.30 13.78 6.95
N ILE A 137 2.41 13.33 7.53
CA ILE A 137 2.90 11.96 7.37
C ILE A 137 1.94 10.94 8.02
N VAL A 138 1.49 11.18 9.25
CA VAL A 138 0.53 10.29 9.93
C VAL A 138 -0.75 10.15 9.11
N SER A 139 -1.24 11.26 8.52
CA SER A 139 -2.47 11.28 7.72
C SER A 139 -2.45 10.39 6.46
N LEU A 140 -1.29 9.89 6.06
CA LEU A 140 -1.17 9.01 4.89
C LEU A 140 -1.66 7.60 5.15
N GLY A 141 -1.57 7.13 6.39
CA GLY A 141 -1.86 5.74 6.75
C GLY A 141 -1.10 4.74 5.88
N LYS A 142 0.22 4.94 5.70
CA LYS A 142 1.10 3.99 5.00
C LYS A 142 2.44 3.83 5.71
N THR A 143 3.15 2.76 5.36
CA THR A 143 4.59 2.63 5.64
C THR A 143 5.39 3.56 4.73
N ILE A 144 6.57 3.97 5.21
CA ILE A 144 7.50 4.79 4.44
C ILE A 144 8.72 3.98 4.02
N THR A 145 9.42 4.46 3.00
CA THR A 145 10.66 3.86 2.52
C THR A 145 11.85 4.25 3.39
N SER A 146 12.92 3.45 3.35
CA SER A 146 14.19 3.77 4.02
C SER A 146 14.77 5.14 3.63
N GLU A 147 14.54 5.63 2.40
CA GLU A 147 14.99 6.96 1.98
C GLU A 147 14.14 8.08 2.60
N GLU A 148 12.81 7.94 2.56
CA GLU A 148 11.91 8.90 3.23
C GLU A 148 12.20 8.96 4.74
N PHE A 149 12.49 7.80 5.36
CA PHE A 149 12.85 7.73 6.77
C PHE A 149 14.15 8.47 7.10
N LYS A 150 15.18 8.37 6.25
CA LYS A 150 16.43 9.14 6.45
C LYS A 150 16.16 10.64 6.49
N CYS A 151 15.32 11.15 5.58
CA CYS A 151 14.96 12.57 5.58
C CYS A 151 14.20 12.98 6.84
N ILE A 152 13.28 12.14 7.33
CA ILE A 152 12.58 12.35 8.61
C ILE A 152 13.59 12.36 9.77
N GLN A 153 14.51 11.40 9.80
CA GLN A 153 15.53 11.32 10.84
C GLN A 153 16.43 12.56 10.86
N THR A 154 16.82 13.06 9.69
CA THR A 154 17.55 14.34 9.58
C THR A 154 16.72 15.50 10.11
N ALA A 155 15.44 15.61 9.72
CA ALA A 155 14.55 16.66 10.19
C ALA A 155 14.41 16.65 11.73
N LEU A 156 14.21 15.47 12.31
CA LEU A 156 14.11 15.26 13.75
C LEU A 156 15.42 15.57 14.48
N SER A 157 16.58 15.38 13.84
CA SER A 157 17.88 15.68 14.46
C SER A 157 18.10 17.17 14.75
N TYR A 158 17.39 18.05 14.04
CA TYR A 158 17.38 19.49 14.30
C TYR A 158 16.51 19.87 15.51
N TYR A 159 15.83 18.93 16.15
CA TYR A 159 15.03 19.21 17.35
C TYR A 159 15.46 18.30 18.51
N LYS A 160 16.31 18.84 19.40
CA LYS A 160 17.04 18.06 20.42
C LYS A 160 16.17 17.35 21.45
N ASP A 161 14.91 17.76 21.59
CA ASP A 161 13.99 17.15 22.53
C ASP A 161 13.45 15.81 22.00
N TRP A 162 13.65 15.47 20.73
CA TRP A 162 13.11 14.26 20.16
C TRP A 162 14.16 13.16 20.12
N LYS A 163 13.78 11.95 20.54
CA LYS A 163 14.61 10.76 20.53
C LYS A 163 14.01 9.74 19.57
N VAL A 164 14.83 9.27 18.63
CA VAL A 164 14.48 8.21 17.68
C VAL A 164 15.17 6.92 18.11
N GLU A 165 14.38 5.88 18.36
CA GLU A 165 14.88 4.58 18.79
C GLU A 165 14.26 3.47 17.94
N GLU A 166 15.06 2.51 17.50
CA GLU A 166 14.52 1.30 16.89
C GLU A 166 13.73 0.51 17.95
N ALA A 167 12.55 0.05 17.56
CA ALA A 167 11.58 -0.58 18.42
C ALA A 167 11.07 -1.88 17.81
N THR A 168 10.45 -2.70 18.66
CA THR A 168 9.68 -3.87 18.25
C THR A 168 8.29 -3.75 18.84
N ILE A 169 7.28 -4.19 18.09
CA ILE A 169 5.89 -4.25 18.59
C ILE A 169 5.56 -5.70 18.92
N SER A 170 5.14 -5.95 20.15
CA SER A 170 4.67 -7.26 20.58
C SER A 170 3.40 -7.64 19.80
N LYS A 171 3.39 -8.81 19.14
CA LYS A 171 2.18 -9.29 18.45
C LYS A 171 1.08 -9.77 19.42
N GLU A 172 1.43 -10.04 20.67
CA GLU A 172 0.48 -10.54 21.68
C GLU A 172 -0.12 -9.39 22.50
N THR A 173 0.73 -8.48 22.98
CA THR A 173 0.29 -7.35 23.82
C THR A 173 -0.02 -6.08 23.02
N LEU A 174 0.46 -6.00 21.78
CA LEU A 174 0.42 -4.82 20.91
C LEU A 174 1.26 -3.64 21.43
N GLU A 175 2.12 -3.88 22.42
CA GLU A 175 2.92 -2.83 23.06
C GLU A 175 4.23 -2.61 22.33
N CYS A 176 4.61 -1.33 22.22
CA CYS A 176 5.93 -0.91 21.78
C CYS A 176 7.00 -1.24 22.84
N SER A 177 8.11 -1.83 22.41
CA SER A 177 9.21 -2.22 23.31
C SER A 177 9.86 -1.03 24.02
N ILE A 178 9.81 0.16 23.42
CA ILE A 178 10.44 1.40 23.91
C ILE A 178 9.50 2.20 24.81
N CYS A 179 8.36 2.69 24.28
CA CYS A 179 7.46 3.58 25.03
C CYS A 179 6.36 2.84 25.81
N LYS A 180 6.20 1.53 25.60
CA LYS A 180 5.12 0.69 26.18
C LYS A 180 3.70 1.11 25.77
N GLU A 181 3.56 2.06 24.84
CA GLU A 181 2.24 2.40 24.28
C GLU A 181 1.69 1.19 23.50
N LYS A 182 0.40 0.95 23.70
CA LYS A 182 -0.32 -0.11 23.02
C LYS A 182 -0.88 0.41 21.70
N LEU A 183 -0.45 -0.19 20.59
CA LEU A 183 -0.94 0.17 19.27
C LEU A 183 -2.40 -0.28 19.09
N PRO A 184 -3.19 0.43 18.27
CA PRO A 184 -4.55 0.04 17.93
C PRO A 184 -4.58 -1.33 17.25
N GLU A 185 -5.46 -2.19 17.74
CA GLU A 185 -5.71 -3.49 17.15
C GLU A 185 -6.30 -3.32 15.75
N GLN A 186 -5.73 -4.05 14.79
CA GLN A 186 -6.25 -4.10 13.44
C GLN A 186 -7.49 -4.99 13.40
N LYS A 187 -8.65 -4.37 13.22
CA LYS A 187 -9.92 -5.11 13.13
C LYS A 187 -10.12 -5.64 11.72
N PRO A 188 -10.52 -6.91 11.57
CA PRO A 188 -10.99 -7.41 10.28
C PRO A 188 -12.29 -6.72 9.88
N LEU A 189 -12.68 -6.89 8.61
CA LEU A 189 -13.98 -6.42 8.14
C LEU A 189 -15.10 -6.97 9.02
N ASP A 190 -16.07 -6.12 9.35
CA ASP A 190 -17.31 -6.59 9.94
C ASP A 190 -18.11 -7.43 8.92
N ASN A 191 -19.19 -8.05 9.38
CA ASN A 191 -19.95 -8.97 8.53
C ASN A 191 -20.59 -8.26 7.33
N GLU A 192 -21.07 -7.02 7.48
CA GLU A 192 -21.71 -6.28 6.38
C GLU A 192 -20.67 -5.90 5.32
N GLN A 193 -19.54 -5.33 5.76
CA GLN A 193 -18.40 -4.99 4.91
C GLN A 193 -17.85 -6.23 4.18
N PHE A 194 -17.74 -7.36 4.89
CA PHE A 194 -17.28 -8.61 4.31
C PHE A 194 -18.24 -9.14 3.25
N LEU A 195 -19.55 -9.14 3.52
CA LEU A 195 -20.56 -9.57 2.54
C LEU A 195 -20.51 -8.69 1.29
N LYS A 196 -20.40 -7.36 1.47
CA LYS A 196 -20.27 -6.41 0.37
C LYS A 196 -19.04 -6.71 -0.51
N LEU A 197 -17.88 -6.97 0.10
CA LEU A 197 -16.66 -7.35 -0.61
C LEU A 197 -16.84 -8.69 -1.36
N ARG A 198 -17.38 -9.70 -0.67
CA ARG A 198 -17.62 -11.04 -1.22
C ARG A 198 -18.53 -10.99 -2.44
N ASP A 199 -19.64 -10.27 -2.32
CA ASP A 199 -20.66 -10.23 -3.37
C ASP A 199 -20.14 -9.48 -4.60
N ALA A 200 -19.38 -8.38 -4.41
CA ALA A 200 -18.70 -7.69 -5.52
C ALA A 200 -17.71 -8.61 -6.28
N PHE A 201 -16.90 -9.40 -5.57
CA PHE A 201 -15.98 -10.35 -6.22
C PHE A 201 -16.71 -11.51 -6.90
N ARG A 202 -17.81 -11.99 -6.30
CA ARG A 202 -18.65 -13.04 -6.88
C ARG A 202 -19.30 -12.57 -8.19
N GLU A 203 -19.89 -11.37 -8.20
CA GLU A 203 -20.46 -10.75 -9.39
C GLU A 203 -19.39 -10.56 -10.47
N HIS A 204 -18.22 -10.02 -10.12
CA HIS A 204 -17.12 -9.86 -11.07
C HIS A 204 -16.69 -11.18 -11.71
N LEU A 205 -16.57 -12.24 -10.91
CA LEU A 205 -16.25 -13.57 -11.42
C LEU A 205 -17.39 -14.11 -12.30
N GLN A 206 -18.64 -13.94 -11.90
CA GLN A 206 -19.82 -14.36 -12.67
C GLN A 206 -19.94 -13.61 -13.98
N ASP A 207 -19.77 -12.29 -14.03
CA ASP A 207 -19.81 -11.48 -15.27
C ASP A 207 -18.66 -11.81 -16.22
N GLY A 208 -17.48 -12.09 -15.68
CA GLY A 208 -16.35 -12.61 -16.43
C GLY A 208 -16.60 -14.01 -17.02
N LEU A 209 -17.50 -14.79 -16.40
CA LEU A 209 -17.86 -16.16 -16.79
C LEU A 209 -19.08 -16.23 -17.72
N SER A 210 -20.15 -15.48 -17.43
CA SER A 210 -21.45 -15.50 -18.12
C SER A 210 -21.38 -14.90 -19.53
N ASN A 211 -20.54 -13.89 -19.73
CA ASN A 211 -20.33 -13.28 -21.05
C ASN A 211 -19.49 -14.13 -22.03
N ARG A 212 -19.03 -15.32 -21.62
CA ARG A 212 -17.92 -16.01 -22.30
C ARG A 212 -18.04 -17.54 -22.40
N ILE A 213 -19.08 -18.15 -21.80
CA ILE A 213 -19.32 -19.59 -21.86
C ILE A 213 -20.76 -19.86 -22.29
N SER A 214 -20.94 -20.25 -23.54
CA SER A 214 -22.19 -20.81 -24.06
C SER A 214 -22.13 -22.34 -23.95
N GLY A 215 -22.28 -22.89 -22.74
CA GLY A 215 -22.24 -24.35 -22.52
C GLY A 215 -22.36 -24.75 -21.06
N GLU A 216 -22.92 -25.94 -20.79
CA GLU A 216 -23.29 -26.41 -19.44
C GLU A 216 -22.14 -26.35 -18.41
N ASN A 217 -22.45 -25.69 -17.30
CA ASN A 217 -21.59 -25.12 -16.27
C ASN A 217 -20.95 -26.14 -15.30
N THR A 218 -20.56 -27.33 -15.78
CA THR A 218 -20.18 -28.49 -14.93
C THR A 218 -18.89 -28.29 -14.12
N ALA A 219 -17.91 -27.54 -14.63
CA ALA A 219 -16.64 -27.31 -13.93
C ALA A 219 -16.78 -26.31 -12.77
N ASN A 220 -17.55 -25.23 -12.94
CA ASN A 220 -17.84 -24.28 -11.86
C ASN A 220 -18.66 -24.96 -10.75
N GLN A 221 -19.61 -25.81 -11.11
CA GLN A 221 -20.35 -26.62 -10.13
C GLN A 221 -19.40 -27.53 -9.33
N ARG A 222 -18.39 -28.14 -9.96
CA ARG A 222 -17.37 -28.94 -9.24
C ARG A 222 -16.48 -28.09 -8.33
N PHE A 223 -16.10 -26.89 -8.76
CA PHE A 223 -15.36 -25.94 -7.94
C PHE A 223 -16.15 -25.54 -6.70
N TYR A 224 -17.37 -25.04 -6.86
CA TYR A 224 -18.22 -24.67 -5.72
C TYR A 224 -18.56 -25.88 -4.84
N LYS A 225 -18.81 -27.06 -5.41
CA LYS A 225 -18.97 -28.31 -4.65
C LYS A 225 -17.72 -28.65 -3.81
N THR A 226 -16.53 -28.38 -4.34
CA THR A 226 -15.27 -28.56 -3.59
C THR A 226 -15.21 -27.61 -2.39
N LEU A 227 -15.61 -26.35 -2.59
CA LEU A 227 -15.72 -25.35 -1.52
C LEU A 227 -16.79 -25.73 -0.50
N ASP A 228 -17.97 -26.17 -0.92
CA ASP A 228 -19.05 -26.61 -0.03
C ASP A 228 -18.61 -27.79 0.84
N ASN A 229 -17.90 -28.76 0.25
CA ASN A 229 -17.31 -29.88 1.00
C ASN A 229 -16.28 -29.40 2.04
N LEU A 230 -15.53 -28.33 1.76
CA LEU A 230 -14.63 -27.72 2.74
C LEU A 230 -15.41 -26.99 3.84
N ILE A 231 -16.50 -26.30 3.52
CA ILE A 231 -17.39 -25.65 4.49
C ILE A 231 -17.99 -26.68 5.46
N ILE A 232 -18.41 -27.84 4.94
CA ILE A 232 -18.93 -28.93 5.79
C ILE A 232 -17.84 -29.41 6.76
N GLN A 233 -16.61 -29.58 6.27
CA GLN A 233 -15.47 -29.97 7.09
C GLN A 233 -15.10 -28.89 8.13
N THR A 234 -15.11 -27.60 7.78
CA THR A 234 -14.83 -26.52 8.75
C THR A 234 -15.88 -26.43 9.83
N LYS A 235 -17.16 -26.58 9.50
CA LYS A 235 -18.25 -26.57 10.50
C LYS A 235 -18.09 -27.67 11.55
N SER A 236 -17.55 -28.83 11.16
CA SER A 236 -17.26 -29.93 12.09
C SER A 236 -16.08 -29.64 13.02
N LEU A 237 -15.23 -28.67 12.66
CA LEU A 237 -14.03 -28.28 13.37
C LEU A 237 -14.22 -26.88 13.97
N LYS A 238 -14.94 -26.81 15.10
CA LYS A 238 -15.10 -25.55 15.85
C LYS A 238 -13.72 -24.92 16.10
N ASN A 239 -13.55 -23.64 15.75
CA ASN A 239 -12.30 -22.85 15.82
C ASN A 239 -11.25 -23.15 14.73
N SER A 240 -11.64 -23.75 13.60
CA SER A 240 -10.75 -23.93 12.45
C SER A 240 -10.28 -22.60 11.85
N LYS A 241 -9.04 -22.54 11.36
CA LYS A 241 -8.51 -21.44 10.53
C LYS A 241 -8.36 -21.93 9.08
N PRO A 242 -9.40 -21.79 8.23
CA PRO A 242 -9.30 -22.26 6.85
C PRO A 242 -8.23 -21.48 6.10
N LEU A 243 -7.48 -22.15 5.25
CA LEU A 243 -6.42 -21.56 4.45
C LEU A 243 -6.60 -21.89 2.99
N ILE A 244 -6.65 -20.85 2.16
CA ILE A 244 -6.47 -20.97 0.71
C ILE A 244 -5.01 -20.72 0.39
N VAL A 245 -4.42 -21.55 -0.46
CA VAL A 245 -3.05 -21.40 -0.93
C VAL A 245 -3.07 -21.15 -2.43
N ASP A 246 -2.50 -20.02 -2.83
CA ASP A 246 -2.15 -19.74 -4.22
C ASP A 246 -0.93 -20.58 -4.60
N GLY A 247 -1.22 -21.74 -5.20
CA GLY A 247 -0.24 -22.77 -5.49
C GLY A 247 0.74 -22.39 -6.59
N LEU A 248 0.35 -21.54 -7.56
CA LEU A 248 1.27 -21.09 -8.59
C LEU A 248 2.24 -20.07 -8.02
N ASN A 249 1.74 -19.09 -7.26
CA ASN A 249 2.57 -18.06 -6.63
C ASN A 249 3.58 -18.69 -5.66
N LEU A 250 3.15 -19.62 -4.81
CA LEU A 250 4.04 -20.35 -3.89
C LEU A 250 5.05 -21.24 -4.62
N ALA A 251 4.71 -21.76 -5.81
CA ALA A 251 5.62 -22.57 -6.62
C ALA A 251 6.59 -21.75 -7.50
N ARG A 252 6.51 -20.40 -7.50
CA ARG A 252 7.47 -19.53 -8.19
C ARG A 252 8.74 -19.35 -7.32
N GLY A 253 9.79 -20.11 -7.63
CA GLY A 253 11.16 -19.95 -7.08
C GLY A 253 12.22 -20.23 -8.14
N VAL A 254 13.47 -19.78 -7.98
CA VAL A 254 14.48 -19.75 -9.06
C VAL A 254 14.87 -21.16 -9.55
N TYR A 255 14.91 -22.17 -8.66
CA TYR A 255 15.33 -23.54 -9.01
C TYR A 255 14.17 -24.55 -9.03
N ARG A 256 13.92 -25.19 -10.19
CA ARG A 256 12.83 -26.17 -10.36
C ARG A 256 12.88 -27.36 -9.41
N HIS A 257 14.07 -27.76 -8.94
CA HIS A 257 14.28 -28.95 -8.11
C HIS A 257 14.08 -28.68 -6.60
N GLU A 258 14.21 -27.43 -6.14
CA GLU A 258 14.07 -27.02 -4.73
C GLU A 258 12.67 -26.49 -4.38
N ARG A 259 11.86 -26.14 -5.40
CA ARG A 259 10.49 -25.63 -5.22
C ARG A 259 9.61 -26.51 -4.35
N PHE A 260 9.70 -27.83 -4.47
CA PHE A 260 8.80 -28.72 -3.73
C PHE A 260 9.17 -28.91 -2.26
N PRO A 261 10.45 -29.17 -1.88
CA PRO A 261 10.86 -29.15 -0.48
C PRO A 261 10.40 -27.88 0.24
N TYR A 262 10.63 -26.71 -0.36
CA TYR A 262 10.20 -25.42 0.18
C TYR A 262 8.68 -25.29 0.28
N PHE A 263 7.93 -25.61 -0.79
CA PHE A 263 6.46 -25.61 -0.78
C PHE A 263 5.92 -26.51 0.34
N ASN A 264 6.43 -27.74 0.44
CA ASN A 264 6.00 -28.71 1.44
C ASN A 264 6.33 -28.23 2.86
N LYS A 265 7.50 -27.62 3.07
CA LYS A 265 7.89 -27.04 4.36
C LYS A 265 6.88 -25.98 4.82
N ILE A 266 6.48 -25.08 3.93
CA ILE A 266 5.47 -24.06 4.21
C ILE A 266 4.11 -24.68 4.54
N ILE A 267 3.64 -25.65 3.76
CA ILE A 267 2.35 -26.31 4.04
C ILE A 267 2.38 -27.03 5.39
N VAL A 268 3.47 -27.72 5.72
CA VAL A 268 3.65 -28.38 7.02
C VAL A 268 3.65 -27.35 8.15
N GLU A 269 4.39 -26.25 8.01
CA GLU A 269 4.39 -25.17 9.00
C GLU A 269 2.98 -24.57 9.21
N MET A 270 2.18 -24.44 8.14
CA MET A 270 0.77 -24.01 8.27
C MET A 270 -0.08 -24.99 9.05
N ILE A 271 0.09 -26.29 8.82
CA ILE A 271 -0.60 -27.33 9.59
C ILE A 271 -0.20 -27.26 11.07
N GLU A 272 1.09 -27.08 11.37
CA GLU A 272 1.60 -26.92 12.74
C GLU A 272 1.02 -25.67 13.43
N LYS A 273 0.86 -24.57 12.69
CA LYS A 273 0.17 -23.34 13.15
C LYS A 273 -1.37 -23.48 13.21
N LYS A 274 -1.90 -24.70 13.05
CA LYS A 274 -3.33 -25.05 13.15
C LYS A 274 -4.20 -24.42 12.06
N PHE A 275 -3.64 -24.20 10.86
CA PHE A 275 -4.45 -23.89 9.69
C PHE A 275 -5.06 -25.18 9.13
N PHE A 276 -6.39 -25.25 9.17
CA PHE A 276 -7.16 -26.34 8.59
C PHE A 276 -8.59 -25.89 8.32
N PRO A 277 -9.26 -26.46 7.30
CA PRO A 277 -8.66 -27.21 6.21
C PRO A 277 -7.84 -26.30 5.29
N ILE A 278 -6.91 -26.89 4.53
CA ILE A 278 -6.08 -26.20 3.55
C ILE A 278 -6.55 -26.58 2.14
N LEU A 279 -6.87 -25.58 1.31
CA LEU A 279 -7.14 -25.77 -0.11
C LEU A 279 -6.06 -25.10 -0.94
N ILE A 280 -5.32 -25.89 -1.70
CA ILE A 280 -4.34 -25.42 -2.67
C ILE A 280 -5.05 -25.27 -4.02
N ILE A 281 -4.98 -24.07 -4.59
CA ILE A 281 -5.49 -23.77 -5.93
C ILE A 281 -4.28 -23.55 -6.83
N SER A 282 -4.19 -24.30 -7.93
CA SER A 282 -3.06 -24.15 -8.85
C SER A 282 -3.51 -24.27 -10.30
N LYS A 283 -2.91 -23.45 -11.16
CA LYS A 283 -3.04 -23.55 -12.61
C LYS A 283 -2.35 -24.80 -13.14
N THR A 284 -1.09 -25.03 -12.76
CA THR A 284 -0.29 -26.12 -13.31
C THR A 284 -0.55 -27.42 -12.57
N PRO A 285 -0.68 -28.56 -13.28
CA PRO A 285 -0.66 -29.84 -12.61
C PRO A 285 0.71 -29.98 -11.93
N PHE A 286 0.72 -30.01 -10.59
CA PHE A 286 1.86 -30.55 -9.86
C PHE A 286 2.17 -31.93 -10.44
N THR A 287 3.45 -32.33 -10.49
CA THR A 287 3.79 -33.68 -10.98
C THR A 287 3.02 -34.74 -10.17
N TYR A 288 2.74 -35.90 -10.75
CA TYR A 288 1.99 -36.97 -10.10
C TYR A 288 2.54 -37.31 -8.69
N PHE A 289 3.88 -37.29 -8.57
CA PHE A 289 4.57 -37.47 -7.30
C PHE A 289 4.21 -36.42 -6.24
N TYR A 290 4.14 -35.14 -6.62
CA TYR A 290 3.81 -34.05 -5.72
C TYR A 290 2.32 -34.01 -5.36
N GLN A 291 1.43 -34.29 -6.31
CA GLN A 291 0.00 -34.43 -6.03
C GLN A 291 -0.25 -35.52 -4.98
N ASN A 292 0.40 -36.68 -5.14
CA ASN A 292 0.27 -37.79 -4.20
C ASN A 292 0.82 -37.47 -2.81
N LYS A 293 1.89 -36.68 -2.70
CA LYS A 293 2.41 -36.25 -1.40
C LYS A 293 1.45 -35.29 -0.69
N LEU A 294 0.96 -34.26 -1.39
CA LEU A 294 0.04 -33.27 -0.83
C LEU A 294 -1.31 -33.91 -0.45
N GLN A 295 -1.84 -34.82 -1.26
CA GLN A 295 -3.10 -35.51 -0.99
C GLN A 295 -3.03 -36.49 0.19
N LYS A 296 -1.82 -36.92 0.59
CA LYS A 296 -1.61 -37.74 1.80
C LYS A 296 -1.59 -36.91 3.08
N LEU A 297 -1.43 -35.59 2.98
CA LEU A 297 -1.49 -34.72 4.15
C LEU A 297 -2.93 -34.60 4.64
N PRO A 298 -3.19 -34.76 5.95
CA PRO A 298 -4.54 -34.65 6.48
C PRO A 298 -5.08 -33.24 6.28
N ASN A 299 -6.35 -33.13 5.90
CA ASN A 299 -7.06 -31.86 5.71
C ASN A 299 -6.47 -30.92 4.64
N VAL A 300 -5.61 -31.44 3.75
CA VAL A 300 -5.12 -30.71 2.58
C VAL A 300 -5.87 -31.21 1.34
N LYS A 301 -6.44 -30.29 0.58
CA LYS A 301 -7.04 -30.56 -0.73
C LYS A 301 -6.31 -29.78 -1.82
N LEU A 302 -6.24 -30.37 -3.00
CA LEU A 302 -5.66 -29.74 -4.18
C LEU A 302 -6.74 -29.60 -5.25
N PHE A 303 -6.93 -28.38 -5.74
CA PHE A 303 -7.79 -28.05 -6.87
C PHE A 303 -6.94 -27.54 -8.03
N GLY A 304 -6.85 -28.34 -9.10
CA GLY A 304 -6.08 -28.00 -10.30
C GLY A 304 -6.99 -27.43 -11.38
N ILE A 305 -6.88 -26.14 -11.70
CA ILE A 305 -7.77 -25.45 -12.64
C ILE A 305 -7.72 -26.14 -14.02
N GLU A 306 -6.54 -26.37 -14.59
CA GLU A 306 -6.43 -27.01 -15.91
C GLU A 306 -6.96 -28.47 -15.93
N LYS A 307 -6.96 -29.17 -14.80
CA LYS A 307 -7.48 -30.55 -14.72
C LYS A 307 -9.01 -30.56 -14.68
N GLU A 308 -9.62 -29.59 -14.01
CA GLU A 308 -11.07 -29.53 -13.80
C GLU A 308 -11.82 -28.87 -14.97
N PHE A 309 -11.16 -27.94 -15.69
CA PHE A 309 -11.73 -27.22 -16.84
C PHE A 309 -11.40 -27.86 -18.21
N LYS A 310 -10.97 -29.12 -18.23
CA LYS A 310 -10.41 -29.86 -19.39
C LYS A 310 -11.40 -30.23 -20.51
N SER A 311 -12.51 -29.50 -20.67
CA SER A 311 -13.40 -29.63 -21.83
C SER A 311 -12.67 -29.11 -23.09
N LYS A 312 -12.41 -30.03 -24.04
CA LYS A 312 -11.70 -29.78 -25.29
C LYS A 312 -12.57 -28.97 -26.26
N SER A 313 -12.52 -27.64 -26.19
CA SER A 313 -12.71 -26.69 -27.32
C SER A 313 -12.84 -25.23 -26.87
N GLU A 314 -13.12 -24.97 -25.59
CA GLU A 314 -13.51 -23.62 -25.12
C GLU A 314 -12.71 -23.11 -23.91
N ILE A 315 -11.46 -23.55 -23.73
CA ILE A 315 -10.53 -22.72 -22.96
C ILE A 315 -10.14 -21.57 -23.88
N ASN A 316 -10.99 -20.55 -23.95
CA ASN A 316 -10.52 -19.20 -24.25
C ASN A 316 -9.28 -19.00 -23.38
N ARG A 317 -8.10 -18.83 -24.00
CA ARG A 317 -6.77 -18.74 -23.33
C ARG A 317 -6.77 -17.84 -22.08
N LYS A 318 -7.72 -16.92 -21.99
CA LYS A 318 -8.05 -16.03 -20.88
C LYS A 318 -8.46 -16.69 -19.54
N TYR A 319 -9.07 -17.88 -19.51
CA TYR A 319 -9.39 -18.55 -18.23
C TYR A 319 -8.19 -19.21 -17.57
N SER A 320 -7.22 -19.62 -18.39
CA SER A 320 -5.97 -20.15 -17.88
C SER A 320 -5.16 -19.10 -17.13
N THR A 321 -5.47 -17.80 -17.19
CA THR A 321 -4.63 -16.72 -16.67
C THR A 321 -5.16 -16.06 -15.39
N GLN A 322 -6.08 -16.69 -14.64
CA GLN A 322 -6.75 -16.06 -13.49
C GLN A 322 -6.86 -16.96 -12.25
N ASP A 323 -5.83 -17.74 -11.93
CA ASP A 323 -5.75 -18.50 -10.67
C ASP A 323 -5.90 -17.62 -9.43
N ASP A 324 -5.41 -16.38 -9.50
CA ASP A 324 -5.56 -15.34 -8.49
C ASP A 324 -7.03 -15.08 -8.11
N LEU A 325 -7.94 -14.98 -9.10
CA LEU A 325 -9.36 -14.76 -8.86
C LEU A 325 -10.03 -15.97 -8.21
N PHE A 326 -9.63 -17.19 -8.57
CA PHE A 326 -10.12 -18.40 -7.91
C PHE A 326 -9.64 -18.49 -6.46
N ALA A 327 -8.40 -18.09 -6.18
CA ALA A 327 -7.86 -18.01 -4.83
C ALA A 327 -8.62 -17.00 -3.95
N ILE A 328 -8.78 -15.76 -4.44
CA ILE A 328 -9.53 -14.72 -3.72
C ILE A 328 -10.99 -15.15 -3.51
N ASN A 329 -11.68 -15.59 -4.57
CA ASN A 329 -13.08 -15.97 -4.48
C ASN A 329 -13.29 -17.17 -3.53
N SER A 330 -12.37 -18.13 -3.52
CA SER A 330 -12.44 -19.24 -2.56
C SER A 330 -12.34 -18.76 -1.12
N ALA A 331 -11.41 -17.83 -0.84
CA ALA A 331 -11.23 -17.30 0.51
C ALA A 331 -12.47 -16.52 0.97
N LEU A 332 -13.02 -15.68 0.10
CA LEU A 332 -14.25 -14.92 0.36
C LEU A 332 -15.50 -15.83 0.48
N TYR A 333 -15.57 -16.91 -0.30
CA TYR A 333 -16.68 -17.87 -0.25
C TYR A 333 -16.70 -18.67 1.06
N LEU A 334 -15.54 -19.11 1.54
CA LEU A 334 -15.43 -19.88 2.79
C LEU A 334 -15.76 -19.05 4.04
N GLY A 335 -15.57 -17.72 3.97
CA GLY A 335 -16.05 -16.79 4.98
C GLY A 335 -14.96 -15.91 5.62
N PRO A 336 -15.35 -15.02 6.56
CA PRO A 336 -14.53 -13.90 7.04
C PRO A 336 -13.28 -14.27 7.85
N ASN A 337 -13.17 -15.54 8.27
CA ASN A 337 -12.02 -16.05 9.04
C ASN A 337 -11.02 -16.85 8.17
N THR A 338 -11.27 -16.94 6.87
CA THR A 338 -10.40 -17.65 5.93
C THR A 338 -9.17 -16.81 5.61
N HIS A 339 -8.01 -17.44 5.65
CA HIS A 339 -6.74 -16.83 5.27
C HIS A 339 -6.36 -17.20 3.83
N LEU A 340 -5.52 -16.38 3.21
CA LEU A 340 -4.98 -16.60 1.88
C LEU A 340 -3.45 -16.54 1.93
N LEU A 341 -2.76 -17.60 1.52
CA LEU A 341 -1.31 -17.60 1.37
C LEU A 341 -0.95 -17.23 -0.08
N SER A 342 -0.39 -16.03 -0.27
CA SER A 342 0.16 -15.55 -1.54
C SER A 342 1.07 -14.33 -1.30
N ASN A 343 2.08 -14.16 -2.15
CA ASN A 343 2.86 -12.91 -2.25
C ASN A 343 2.31 -11.96 -3.32
N ASP A 344 1.24 -12.34 -4.02
CA ASP A 344 0.58 -11.42 -4.94
C ASP A 344 -0.19 -10.35 -4.15
N ASN A 345 -0.07 -9.11 -4.62
CA ASN A 345 -0.78 -7.97 -4.05
C ASN A 345 -2.19 -7.80 -4.65
N PHE A 346 -2.50 -8.55 -5.72
CA PHE A 346 -3.76 -8.56 -6.47
C PHE A 346 -4.18 -7.19 -7.00
N VAL A 347 -3.20 -6.28 -7.16
CA VAL A 347 -3.45 -4.87 -7.51
C VAL A 347 -4.17 -4.74 -8.85
N ASP A 348 -3.82 -5.59 -9.81
CA ASP A 348 -4.42 -5.57 -11.15
C ASP A 348 -5.91 -5.93 -11.14
N HIS A 349 -6.36 -6.72 -10.18
CA HIS A 349 -7.78 -7.09 -10.06
C HIS A 349 -8.59 -5.94 -9.48
N ILE A 350 -8.09 -5.28 -8.43
CA ILE A 350 -8.80 -4.22 -7.71
C ILE A 350 -8.68 -2.86 -8.42
N GLY A 351 -7.52 -2.60 -9.04
CA GLY A 351 -7.20 -1.36 -9.73
C GLY A 351 -7.81 -1.28 -11.14
N SER A 352 -8.34 -2.38 -11.66
CA SER A 352 -9.15 -2.35 -12.87
C SER A 352 -10.47 -1.60 -12.59
N SER A 353 -10.96 -0.85 -13.58
CA SER A 353 -12.19 -0.01 -13.52
C SER A 353 -13.51 -0.77 -13.26
N HIS A 354 -13.44 -2.02 -12.81
CA HIS A 354 -14.57 -2.94 -12.68
C HIS A 354 -15.11 -3.04 -11.25
N PHE A 355 -14.33 -2.61 -10.25
CA PHE A 355 -14.80 -2.50 -8.87
C PHE A 355 -15.25 -1.08 -8.56
N LEU A 356 -16.36 -0.94 -7.83
CA LEU A 356 -16.81 0.36 -7.31
C LEU A 356 -15.71 0.97 -6.40
N PRO A 357 -15.51 2.29 -6.39
CA PRO A 357 -14.49 2.96 -5.57
C PRO A 357 -14.54 2.60 -4.07
N GLU A 358 -15.71 2.25 -3.57
CA GLU A 358 -15.98 1.81 -2.20
C GLU A 358 -15.48 0.39 -1.86
N ILE A 359 -15.21 -0.47 -2.85
CA ILE A 359 -14.77 -1.86 -2.63
C ILE A 359 -13.25 -1.94 -2.40
N ALA A 360 -12.48 -1.08 -3.08
CA ALA A 360 -11.03 -1.06 -2.98
C ALA A 360 -10.51 -0.93 -1.52
N PRO A 361 -11.06 0.00 -0.70
CA PRO A 361 -10.71 0.10 0.72
C PRO A 361 -11.02 -1.18 1.51
N LEU A 362 -12.16 -1.82 1.25
CA LEU A 362 -12.55 -3.07 1.92
C LEU A 362 -11.58 -4.21 1.59
N PHE A 363 -11.22 -4.35 0.32
CA PHE A 363 -10.23 -5.35 -0.08
C PHE A 363 -8.87 -5.11 0.57
N LYS A 364 -8.42 -3.85 0.68
CA LYS A 364 -7.16 -3.50 1.35
C LYS A 364 -7.17 -4.00 2.80
N ILE A 365 -8.23 -3.72 3.57
CA ILE A 365 -8.38 -4.16 4.96
C ILE A 365 -8.42 -5.68 5.06
N TRP A 366 -9.21 -6.34 4.21
CA TRP A 366 -9.28 -7.80 4.18
C TRP A 366 -7.91 -8.43 3.89
N ARG A 367 -7.20 -7.92 2.88
CA ARG A 367 -5.86 -8.39 2.51
C ARG A 367 -4.89 -8.25 3.68
N GLU A 368 -4.83 -7.09 4.32
CA GLU A 368 -3.92 -6.83 5.45
C GLU A 368 -4.21 -7.71 6.67
N THR A 369 -5.47 -8.15 6.85
CA THR A 369 -5.90 -8.95 8.01
C THR A 369 -5.98 -10.46 7.75
N ARG A 370 -5.88 -10.89 6.49
CA ARG A 370 -6.11 -12.30 6.09
C ARG A 370 -5.05 -12.88 5.16
N CYS A 371 -4.30 -12.06 4.44
CA CYS A 371 -3.26 -12.56 3.56
C CYS A 371 -1.97 -12.84 4.33
N ILE A 372 -1.46 -14.05 4.17
CA ILE A 372 -0.17 -14.50 4.68
C ILE A 372 0.80 -14.45 3.51
N SER A 373 1.97 -13.87 3.75
CA SER A 373 3.06 -13.87 2.78
C SER A 373 4.10 -14.93 3.13
N PHE A 374 4.87 -15.38 2.15
CA PHE A 374 6.00 -16.28 2.34
C PHE A 374 7.32 -15.62 1.94
N ILE A 375 8.39 -16.00 2.62
CA ILE A 375 9.72 -15.41 2.48
C ILE A 375 10.58 -16.42 1.71
N PRO A 376 10.95 -16.13 0.44
CA PRO A 376 11.72 -17.07 -0.37
C PRO A 376 13.01 -17.53 0.32
N GLU A 377 13.32 -18.82 0.16
CA GLU A 377 14.48 -19.48 0.78
C GLU A 377 15.82 -18.78 0.51
N GLU A 378 15.91 -18.09 -0.62
CA GLU A 378 17.08 -17.34 -1.10
C GLU A 378 17.47 -16.15 -0.20
N THR A 379 16.57 -15.72 0.70
CA THR A 379 16.82 -14.61 1.63
C THR A 379 17.73 -14.99 2.81
N GLY A 380 17.93 -16.29 3.05
CA GLY A 380 18.69 -16.79 4.21
C GLY A 380 17.99 -16.52 5.56
N GLU A 381 16.72 -16.11 5.55
CA GLU A 381 15.95 -15.86 6.76
C GLU A 381 15.53 -17.16 7.45
N GLU A 382 15.57 -17.19 8.79
CA GLU A 382 15.12 -18.35 9.58
C GLU A 382 13.59 -18.56 9.49
N LYS A 383 12.85 -17.51 9.14
CA LYS A 383 11.38 -17.51 9.00
C LYS A 383 11.00 -17.61 7.53
N PHE A 384 10.05 -18.49 7.23
CA PHE A 384 9.56 -18.72 5.86
C PHE A 384 8.25 -17.98 5.57
N LEU A 385 7.66 -17.33 6.58
CA LEU A 385 6.28 -16.82 6.53
C LEU A 385 6.11 -15.52 7.33
N LYS A 386 5.32 -14.60 6.78
CA LYS A 386 4.83 -13.40 7.46
C LYS A 386 3.31 -13.48 7.60
N LEU A 387 2.86 -13.73 8.83
CA LEU A 387 1.45 -13.66 9.20
C LEU A 387 0.96 -12.19 9.21
N PRO A 388 -0.35 -11.94 8.98
CA PRO A 388 -0.98 -10.64 9.21
C PRO A 388 -0.56 -10.03 10.55
N ASN A 389 -0.25 -8.74 10.54
CA ASN A 389 0.00 -8.02 11.78
C ASN A 389 -1.33 -7.82 12.52
N PRO A 390 -1.35 -7.99 13.86
CA PRO A 390 -2.55 -7.73 14.67
C PRO A 390 -2.76 -6.22 14.95
N PHE A 391 -1.90 -5.37 14.40
CA PHE A 391 -1.93 -3.92 14.49
C PHE A 391 -1.68 -3.33 13.10
N TYR A 392 -2.12 -2.08 12.89
CA TYR A 392 -1.86 -1.40 11.64
C TYR A 392 -0.36 -1.09 11.50
N ALA A 393 0.31 -1.71 10.53
CA ALA A 393 1.69 -1.38 10.19
C ALA A 393 1.74 -0.12 9.33
N GLN A 394 1.46 1.03 9.93
CA GLN A 394 1.46 2.34 9.29
C GLN A 394 1.90 3.39 10.31
N ILE A 395 2.33 4.56 9.82
CA ILE A 395 2.73 5.63 10.72
C ILE A 395 1.56 6.04 11.61
N GLN A 396 1.81 6.14 12.92
CA GLN A 396 0.83 6.43 13.94
C GLN A 396 1.43 7.32 15.03
N GLY A 397 0.56 8.02 15.76
CA GLY A 397 0.94 8.84 16.91
C GLY A 397 0.60 10.31 16.71
N ASP A 398 1.03 11.12 17.67
CA ASP A 398 0.84 12.56 17.70
C ASP A 398 2.01 13.23 18.46
N ALA A 399 2.08 14.56 18.42
CA ALA A 399 3.16 15.30 19.06
C ALA A 399 3.19 15.14 20.61
N LEU A 400 2.08 14.76 21.24
CA LEU A 400 1.99 14.58 22.70
C LEU A 400 2.47 13.20 23.13
N ARG A 401 2.19 12.16 22.34
CA ARG A 401 2.48 10.75 22.66
C ARG A 401 3.76 10.24 22.01
N GLY A 402 4.22 10.93 20.98
CA GLY A 402 5.27 10.46 20.09
C GLY A 402 4.69 9.68 18.90
N TYR A 403 5.58 9.22 18.02
CA TYR A 403 5.21 8.51 16.80
C TYR A 403 5.83 7.12 16.71
N HIS A 404 5.12 6.23 16.05
CA HIS A 404 5.61 4.94 15.60
C HIS A 404 5.71 4.96 14.07
N ILE A 405 6.93 4.84 13.55
CA ILE A 405 7.19 4.85 12.11
C ILE A 405 7.58 3.45 11.65
N PHE A 406 6.82 2.94 10.69
CA PHE A 406 7.08 1.65 10.04
C PHE A 406 7.80 1.90 8.71
N VAL A 407 8.98 1.30 8.57
CA VAL A 407 9.90 1.50 7.45
C VAL A 407 9.99 0.21 6.64
N LYS A 408 9.70 0.33 5.34
CA LYS A 408 9.90 -0.73 4.34
C LYS A 408 11.24 -0.50 3.63
N ASP A 409 12.04 -1.56 3.50
CA ASP A 409 13.31 -1.47 2.79
C ASP A 409 13.13 -1.49 1.27
N LYS A 410 13.87 -0.65 0.54
CA LYS A 410 13.72 -0.46 -0.92
C LYS A 410 14.25 -1.63 -1.75
N THR A 411 15.01 -2.54 -1.16
CA THR A 411 15.49 -3.75 -1.85
C THR A 411 14.34 -4.70 -2.24
N ASP A 412 13.12 -4.50 -1.72
CA ASP A 412 11.98 -5.40 -1.83
C ASP A 412 11.23 -5.36 -3.18
N ASP A 413 11.21 -4.23 -3.91
CA ASP A 413 10.31 -4.08 -5.06
C ASP A 413 10.77 -4.85 -6.31
N LYS A 414 12.03 -5.27 -6.38
CA LYS A 414 12.56 -6.04 -7.53
C LYS A 414 12.38 -7.55 -7.39
N LEU A 415 12.12 -8.06 -6.18
CA LEU A 415 12.12 -9.50 -5.91
C LEU A 415 10.82 -10.02 -5.29
N ASN A 416 9.80 -9.18 -5.08
CA ASN A 416 8.57 -9.54 -4.36
C ASN A 416 8.89 -10.23 -3.01
N HIS A 417 9.96 -9.81 -2.35
CA HIS A 417 10.34 -10.30 -1.04
C HIS A 417 9.58 -9.50 0.01
N VAL A 418 9.02 -10.20 1.00
CA VAL A 418 8.26 -9.60 2.09
C VAL A 418 9.10 -9.70 3.36
N LYS A 419 9.94 -8.69 3.64
CA LYS A 419 10.67 -8.62 4.91
C LYS A 419 9.79 -8.15 6.06
N GLU A 420 10.22 -8.43 7.30
CA GLU A 420 9.67 -7.77 8.48
C GLU A 420 10.01 -6.27 8.40
N GLU A 421 9.00 -5.41 8.59
CA GLU A 421 9.18 -3.96 8.57
C GLU A 421 9.93 -3.52 9.82
N LEU A 422 10.88 -2.60 9.67
CA LEU A 422 11.52 -1.98 10.82
C LEU A 422 10.57 -0.98 11.46
N VAL A 423 10.57 -0.90 12.78
CA VAL A 423 9.73 0.04 13.53
C VAL A 423 10.63 0.98 14.32
N TYR A 424 10.34 2.27 14.24
CA TYR A 424 11.03 3.29 15.04
C TYR A 424 10.02 3.99 15.95
N CYS A 425 10.35 4.07 17.24
CA CYS A 425 9.66 4.86 18.24
C CYS A 425 10.32 6.23 18.34
N ILE A 426 9.52 7.28 18.16
CA ILE A 426 9.95 8.67 18.26
C ILE A 426 9.21 9.30 19.43
N ARG A 427 9.93 9.91 20.36
CA ARG A 427 9.35 10.52 21.56
C ARG A 427 10.06 11.80 21.96
N THR A 428 9.33 12.69 22.62
CA THR A 428 9.94 13.80 23.35
C THR A 428 10.69 13.26 24.58
N LYS A 429 11.78 13.93 24.95
CA LYS A 429 12.60 13.63 26.13
C LYS A 429 11.89 13.93 27.44
#